data_AF-A0A268QZD1-F1
#
_entry.id   AF-A0A268QZD1-F1
#
_cell.length_a   1.000
_cell.length_b   1.000
_cell.length_c   1.000
_cell.angle_alpha   90.00
_cell.angle_beta   90.00
_cell.angle_gamma   90.00
#
_symmetry.space_group_name_H-M   'P 1'
#
loop_
_entity.id
_entity.type
_entity.pdbx_description
1 polymer ?
#
loop_
_entity_poly.entity_id
_entity_poly.type
_entity_poly.pdbx_seq_one_letter_code
_entity_poly.pdbx_strand_id
1 'polypeptide(L)' 'EEFMLLANETVAEHFYWMNVPFIYRIHEDPNTEKLQRFLEFITNFGYTVKGSANEIHPRALQNILEEVAGTPEETVIS' A
#
# COMPACT_ATOMS: atom_id res chain seq x y z
N GLU A 1 10.89 -16.30 -5.39
CA GLU A 1 9.42 -16.24 -5.20
C GLU A 1 8.70 -15.56 -6.36
N GLU A 2 9.35 -14.64 -7.09
CA GLU A 2 8.77 -13.91 -8.22
C GLU A 2 8.08 -14.79 -9.29
N PHE A 3 8.64 -15.94 -9.65
CA PHE A 3 7.99 -16.88 -10.57
C PHE A 3 6.60 -17.33 -10.09
N MET A 4 6.44 -17.53 -8.78
CA MET A 4 5.16 -17.93 -8.20
C MET A 4 4.17 -16.76 -8.19
N LEU A 5 4.64 -15.54 -7.96
CA LEU A 5 3.80 -14.34 -8.05
C LEU A 5 3.28 -14.14 -9.47
N LEU A 6 4.18 -14.20 -10.46
CA LEU A 6 3.81 -14.06 -11.88
C LEU A 6 2.81 -15.15 -12.31
N ALA A 7 2.99 -16.40 -11.84
CA ALA A 7 2.05 -17.47 -12.11
C ALA A 7 0.66 -17.19 -11.51
N ASN A 8 0.61 -16.73 -10.26
CA ASN A 8 -0.66 -16.40 -9.59
C ASN A 8 -1.38 -15.24 -10.27
N GLU A 9 -0.65 -14.19 -10.67
CA GLU A 9 -1.19 -13.04 -11.41
C GLU A 9 -1.74 -13.47 -12.78
N THR A 10 -0.98 -14.30 -13.51
CA THR A 10 -1.40 -14.81 -14.84
C THR A 10 -2.68 -15.64 -14.74
N VAL A 11 -2.79 -16.51 -13.73
CA VAL A 11 -4.00 -17.30 -13.50
C VAL A 11 -5.17 -16.39 -13.14
N ALA A 12 -4.99 -15.45 -12.20
CA ALA A 12 -6.04 -14.52 -11.81
C ALA A 12 -6.55 -13.69 -13.00
N GLU A 13 -5.64 -13.17 -13.83
CA GLU A 13 -5.98 -12.41 -15.04
C GLU A 13 -6.73 -13.27 -16.07
N HIS A 14 -6.29 -14.50 -16.30
CA HIS A 14 -6.95 -15.40 -17.24
C HIS A 14 -8.40 -15.68 -16.85
N PHE A 15 -8.66 -15.96 -15.56
CA PHE A 15 -10.02 -16.19 -15.05
C PHE A 15 -10.86 -14.91 -15.01
N TYR A 16 -10.25 -13.75 -14.80
CA TYR A 16 -10.92 -12.45 -14.89
C TYR A 16 -11.49 -12.23 -16.29
N TRP A 17 -10.69 -12.43 -17.35
CA TRP A 17 -11.13 -12.25 -18.74
C TRP A 17 -12.16 -13.29 -19.20
N MET A 18 -12.11 -14.51 -18.66
CA MET A 18 -13.13 -15.54 -18.92
C MET A 18 -14.49 -15.22 -18.30
N ASN A 19 -14.55 -14.27 -17.36
CA ASN A 19 -15.76 -13.86 -16.64
C ASN A 19 -16.51 -15.03 -15.97
N VAL A 20 -15.74 -15.94 -15.36
CA VAL A 20 -16.25 -17.10 -14.62
C VAL A 20 -15.96 -16.95 -13.12
N PRO A 21 -16.74 -17.58 -12.22
CA PRO A 21 -16.45 -17.56 -10.80
C PRO A 21 -15.06 -18.14 -10.49
N PHE A 22 -14.24 -17.38 -9.78
CA PHE A 22 -12.88 -17.77 -9.36
C PHE A 22 -12.56 -17.15 -8.00
N ILE A 23 -11.64 -17.76 -7.25
CA ILE A 23 -11.22 -17.26 -5.93
C ILE A 23 -10.03 -16.33 -6.14
N TYR A 24 -10.20 -15.07 -5.73
CA TYR A 24 -9.13 -14.07 -5.76
C TYR A 24 -8.57 -13.84 -4.37
N ARG A 25 -7.27 -13.54 -4.31
CA ARG A 25 -6.64 -13.00 -3.12
C ARG A 25 -6.65 -11.48 -3.22
N ILE A 26 -7.48 -10.84 -2.41
CA ILE A 26 -7.63 -9.38 -2.38
C ILE A 26 -7.02 -8.81 -1.10
N HIS A 27 -6.53 -7.58 -1.21
CA HIS A 27 -6.19 -6.75 -0.06
C HIS A 27 -7.17 -5.57 -0.03
N GLU A 28 -7.85 -5.40 1.09
CA GLU A 28 -8.77 -4.28 1.29
C GLU A 28 -7.99 -2.97 1.49
N ASP A 29 -8.65 -1.85 1.16
CA ASP A 29 -8.09 -0.53 1.42
C ASP A 29 -7.87 -0.31 2.93
N PRO A 30 -6.82 0.42 3.33
CA PRO A 30 -6.55 0.71 4.73
C PRO A 30 -7.70 1.52 5.35
N ASN A 31 -7.99 1.23 6.62
CA ASN A 31 -8.98 1.98 7.39
C ASN A 31 -8.57 3.46 7.49
N THR A 32 -9.49 4.36 7.12
CA THR A 32 -9.28 5.81 7.02
C THR A 32 -8.83 6.44 8.34
N GLU A 33 -9.32 5.97 9.49
CA GLU A 33 -8.91 6.43 10.81
C GLU A 33 -7.45 6.04 11.12
N LYS A 34 -7.06 4.81 10.77
CA LYS A 34 -5.67 4.35 10.93
C LYS A 34 -4.73 5.16 10.03
N LEU A 35 -5.16 5.41 8.80
CA LEU A 35 -4.39 6.19 7.85
C LEU A 35 -4.22 7.63 8.34
N GLN A 36 -5.27 8.26 8.84
CA GLN A 36 -5.19 9.61 9.38
C GLN A 36 -4.21 9.70 10.56
N ARG A 37 -4.26 8.75 11.51
CA ARG A 37 -3.29 8.68 12.61
C ARG A 37 -1.86 8.53 12.13
N PHE A 38 -1.63 7.72 11.10
CA PHE A 38 -0.32 7.55 10.51
C PHE A 38 0.20 8.86 9.89
N LEU A 39 -0.65 9.58 9.15
CA LEU A 39 -0.28 10.87 8.55
C LEU A 39 0.05 11.93 9.60
N GLU A 40 -0.74 12.01 10.67
CA GLU A 40 -0.46 12.89 11.80
C GLU A 40 0.88 12.53 12.47
N PHE A 41 1.14 11.23 12.64
CA PHE A 41 2.39 10.73 13.21
C PHE A 41 3.61 11.14 12.38
N ILE A 42 3.64 10.86 11.08
CA ILE A 42 4.78 11.18 10.21
C ILE A 42 4.96 12.71 9.99
N THR A 43 3.87 13.48 10.09
CA THR A 43 3.94 14.95 10.01
C THR A 43 4.78 15.53 11.16
N ASN A 44 4.76 14.89 12.33
CA ASN A 44 5.62 15.30 13.47
C ASN A 44 7.11 15.07 13.19
N PHE A 45 7.46 14.18 12.26
CA PHE A 45 8.82 13.95 11.78
C PHE A 45 9.18 14.81 10.56
N GLY A 46 8.27 15.68 10.10
CA GLY A 46 8.49 16.57 8.97
C GLY A 46 8.08 16.01 7.61
N TYR A 47 7.58 14.76 7.54
CA TYR A 47 7.09 14.17 6.30
C TYR A 47 5.64 14.57 6.06
N THR A 48 5.34 15.20 4.92
CA THR A 48 3.98 15.66 4.59
C THR A 48 3.47 14.98 3.33
N VAL A 49 2.29 14.36 3.41
CA VAL A 49 1.58 13.83 2.25
C VAL A 49 0.55 14.84 1.77
N LYS A 50 0.52 15.09 0.46
CA LYS A 50 -0.53 15.89 -0.16
C LYS A 50 -1.77 15.01 -0.37
N GLY A 51 -2.81 15.22 0.43
CA GLY A 51 -4.11 14.56 0.28
C GLY A 51 -4.88 14.44 1.60
N SER A 52 -6.20 14.23 1.51
CA SER A 52 -7.02 13.81 2.65
C SER A 52 -6.90 12.30 2.86
N ALA A 53 -7.12 11.79 4.08
CA ALA A 53 -7.09 10.35 4.38
C ALA A 53 -8.04 9.50 3.50
N ASN A 54 -9.05 10.11 2.86
CA ASN A 54 -9.93 9.41 1.92
C ASN A 54 -9.45 9.42 0.46
N GLU A 55 -8.40 10.18 0.14
CA GLU A 55 -7.94 10.43 -1.24
C GLU A 55 -6.47 10.06 -1.45
N ILE A 56 -5.80 9.58 -0.41
CA ILE A 56 -4.37 9.25 -0.49
C ILE A 56 -4.18 7.99 -1.31
N HIS A 57 -3.41 8.14 -2.39
CA HIS A 57 -3.01 7.04 -3.24
C HIS A 57 -1.94 6.18 -2.53
N PRO A 58 -2.00 4.83 -2.58
CA PRO A 58 -1.01 3.96 -1.94
C PRO A 58 0.44 4.29 -2.28
N ARG A 59 0.68 4.75 -3.52
CA ARG A 59 1.99 5.23 -3.99
C ARG A 59 2.59 6.37 -3.15
N ALA A 60 1.76 7.24 -2.59
CA ALA A 60 2.25 8.32 -1.73
C ALA A 60 2.80 7.77 -0.39
N LEU A 61 2.18 6.72 0.15
CA LEU A 61 2.68 6.01 1.34
C LEU A 61 3.97 5.26 1.02
N GLN A 62 4.03 4.62 -0.14
CA GLN A 62 5.24 3.94 -0.62
C GLN A 62 6.43 4.90 -0.69
N ASN A 63 6.23 6.11 -1.24
CA ASN A 63 7.30 7.11 -1.32
C ASN A 63 7.82 7.52 0.07
N ILE A 64 6.95 7.60 1.10
CA ILE A 64 7.40 7.90 2.47
C ILE A 64 8.27 6.76 2.99
N LEU A 65 7.87 5.51 2.78
CA LEU A 65 8.66 4.35 3.19
C LEU A 65 10.04 4.35 2.52
N GLU A 66 10.12 4.79 1.27
CA GLU A 66 11.39 4.96 0.55
C GLU A 66 12.21 6.15 1.08
N GLU A 67 11.57 7.26 1.47
CA GLU A 67 12.25 8.43 2.04
C GLU A 67 12.82 8.18 3.44
N VAL A 68 12.13 7.38 4.27
CA VAL A 68 12.58 7.04 5.63
C VAL A 68 13.58 5.89 5.65
N ALA A 69 13.78 5.18 4.54
CA ALA A 69 14.71 4.07 4.47
C ALA A 69 16.15 4.54 4.78
N GLY A 70 16.78 3.91 5.77
CA GLY A 70 18.12 4.26 6.25
C GLY A 70 18.16 5.44 7.22
N THR A 71 17.03 6.03 7.60
CA THR A 71 16.98 7.08 8.65
C THR A 71 16.80 6.47 10.05
N PRO A 72 17.16 7.18 11.13
CA PRO A 72 16.92 6.70 12.49
C PRO A 72 15.44 6.41 12.79
N GLU A 73 14.53 7.08 12.08
CA GLU A 73 13.07 6.95 12.22
C GLU A 73 12.48 5.75 11.47
N GLU A 74 13.25 5.11 10.57
CA GLU A 74 12.80 3.98 9.73
C GLU A 74 12.05 2.91 10.53
N THR A 75 12.63 2.50 11.66
CA THR A 75 12.11 1.39 12.49
C THR A 75 10.73 1.71 13.09
N VAL A 76 10.37 2.98 13.23
CA VAL A 76 9.11 3.41 13.84
C VAL A 76 8.06 3.74 12.77
N ILE A 77 8.50 4.06 11.55
CA ILE A 77 7.60 4.44 10.44
C ILE A 77 7.25 3.23 9.55
N SER A 78 8.12 2.22 9.42
CA SER A 78 7.91 1.03 8.56
C SER A 78 6.84 0.07 9.08
#